data_AF-A0A640SAF4-F1
#
_entry.id   AF-A0A640SAF4-F1
#
_cell.length_a   1.000
_cell.length_b   1.000
_cell.length_c   1.000
_cell.angle_alpha   90.00
_cell.angle_beta   90.00
_cell.angle_gamma   90.00
#
_symmetry.space_group_name_H-M   'P 1'
#
loop_
_entity.id
_entity.type
_entity.pdbx_description
1 polymer ?
#
loop_
_entity_poly.entity_id
_entity_poly.type
_entity_poly.pdbx_seq_one_letter_code
_entity_poly.pdbx_strand_id
1 'polypeptide(L)'
;MSLSKRQRARAIRGVQYGVLVLAVVVFALIADWHQLRMAFFDVEVAKALFPDIITTALVNTVLYTLLGFGFGLALGLVLALMRLSSVPPYRWIAVTYIEFFRGIPCLLVFIALGFGVPLAFEVALDMNITVMLSLGLVGAAYMAETIRAGIQAVPKGQTEAARSLGMSHGRAMISIVIPQAFRIVLPPLTNELILLTKDSSLVYLLGLSLTQFELANFGRDALNEHKSLTPILIAGLLYLVITLPLGQLVRRLEARTAKAR
;
A
#
# COMPACT_ATOMS: atom_id res chain seq x y z
N MET A 1 -27.21 46.81 -12.54
CA MET A 1 -27.38 46.11 -11.25
C MET A 1 -26.20 45.18 -11.03
N SER A 2 -25.38 45.41 -10.00
CA SER A 2 -24.28 44.51 -9.63
C SER A 2 -24.85 43.20 -9.08
N LEU A 3 -24.48 42.07 -9.68
CA LEU A 3 -24.89 40.74 -9.20
C LEU A 3 -24.48 40.55 -7.74
N SER A 4 -25.42 40.05 -6.91
CA SER A 4 -25.12 39.64 -5.54
C SER A 4 -24.06 38.53 -5.54
N LYS A 5 -23.24 38.45 -4.47
CA LYS A 5 -22.24 37.38 -4.28
C LYS A 5 -22.83 35.97 -4.50
N ARG A 6 -24.08 35.75 -4.08
CA ARG A 6 -24.82 34.47 -4.29
C ARG A 6 -25.20 34.24 -5.75
N GLN A 7 -25.62 35.29 -6.46
CA GLN A 7 -25.96 35.22 -7.88
C GLN A 7 -24.71 34.97 -8.74
N ARG A 8 -23.58 35.61 -8.41
CA ARG A 8 -22.28 35.37 -9.06
C ARG A 8 -21.79 33.94 -8.86
N ALA A 9 -21.90 33.38 -7.65
CA ALA A 9 -21.52 31.98 -7.38
C ALA A 9 -22.42 30.96 -8.12
N ARG A 10 -23.72 31.24 -8.24
CA ARG A 10 -24.64 30.39 -9.03
C ARG A 10 -24.32 30.46 -10.52
N ALA A 11 -24.01 31.65 -11.04
CA ALA A 11 -23.60 31.82 -12.43
C ALA A 11 -22.29 31.08 -12.73
N ILE A 12 -21.27 31.19 -11.87
CA ILE A 12 -19.99 30.48 -12.03
C ILE A 12 -20.18 28.97 -12.06
N ARG A 13 -20.96 28.40 -11.12
CA ARG A 13 -21.28 26.96 -11.14
C ARG A 13 -22.05 26.55 -12.38
N GLY A 14 -23.00 27.37 -12.82
CA GLY A 14 -23.74 27.16 -14.07
C GLY A 14 -22.82 27.09 -15.28
N VAL A 15 -21.85 28.00 -15.37
CA VAL A 15 -20.82 27.99 -16.43
C VAL A 15 -19.93 26.75 -16.31
N GLN A 16 -19.48 26.38 -15.11
CA GLN A 16 -18.67 25.17 -14.90
C GLN A 16 -19.40 23.90 -15.34
N TYR A 17 -20.68 23.74 -14.97
CA TYR A 17 -21.50 22.61 -15.42
C TYR A 17 -21.74 22.66 -16.92
N GLY A 18 -21.99 23.85 -17.48
CA GLY A 18 -22.15 24.03 -18.93
C GLY A 18 -20.89 23.62 -19.71
N VAL A 19 -19.71 24.03 -19.25
CA VAL A 19 -18.42 23.64 -19.85
C VAL A 19 -18.18 22.14 -19.71
N LEU A 20 -18.48 21.54 -18.56
CA LEU A 20 -18.33 20.10 -18.36
C LEU A 20 -19.25 19.30 -19.29
N VAL A 21 -20.53 19.68 -19.36
CA VAL A 21 -21.50 19.03 -20.24
C VAL A 21 -21.09 19.20 -21.70
N LEU A 22 -20.68 20.40 -22.10
CA LEU A 22 -20.19 20.66 -23.45
C LEU A 22 -18.96 19.79 -23.78
N ALA A 23 -17.98 19.71 -22.88
CA ALA A 23 -16.80 18.88 -23.06
C ALA A 23 -17.15 17.39 -23.20
N VAL A 24 -18.07 16.88 -22.38
CA VAL A 24 -18.56 15.50 -22.45
C VAL A 24 -19.28 15.23 -23.77
N VAL A 25 -20.16 16.15 -24.21
CA VAL A 25 -20.91 16.01 -25.47
C VAL A 25 -19.97 16.09 -26.67
N VAL A 26 -19.04 17.04 -26.69
CA VAL A 26 -18.04 17.18 -27.75
C VAL A 26 -17.18 15.92 -27.83
N PHE A 27 -16.70 15.40 -26.70
CA PHE A 27 -15.98 14.12 -26.66
C PHE A 27 -16.84 12.98 -27.21
N ALA A 28 -18.08 12.85 -26.76
CA ALA A 28 -18.98 11.79 -27.16
C ALA A 28 -19.33 11.80 -28.66
N LEU A 29 -19.36 12.97 -29.29
CA LEU A 29 -19.65 13.11 -30.72
C LEU A 29 -18.41 12.91 -31.61
N ILE A 30 -17.21 13.25 -31.11
CA ILE A 30 -15.96 13.16 -31.88
C ILE A 30 -15.31 11.78 -31.70
N ALA A 31 -15.54 11.11 -30.57
CA ALA A 31 -14.93 9.83 -30.26
C ALA A 31 -15.37 8.72 -31.21
N ASP A 32 -14.39 7.98 -31.74
CA ASP A 32 -14.65 6.71 -32.41
C ASP A 32 -14.99 5.64 -31.35
N TRP A 33 -16.29 5.41 -31.15
CA TRP A 33 -16.79 4.44 -30.18
C TRP A 33 -16.37 3.00 -30.47
N HIS A 34 -16.16 2.66 -31.75
CA HIS A 34 -15.70 1.33 -32.11
C HIS A 34 -14.23 1.16 -31.69
N GLN A 35 -13.38 2.13 -32.02
CA GLN A 35 -11.98 2.10 -31.63
C GLN A 35 -11.81 2.16 -30.11
N LEU A 36 -12.59 2.99 -29.41
CA LEU A 36 -12.58 3.03 -27.95
C LEU A 36 -13.00 1.70 -27.33
N ARG A 37 -14.02 1.03 -27.89
CA ARG A 37 -14.45 -0.28 -27.39
C ARG A 37 -13.35 -1.33 -27.59
N MET A 38 -12.72 -1.41 -28.75
CA MET A 38 -11.62 -2.36 -28.98
C MET A 38 -10.37 -2.03 -28.15
N ALA A 39 -10.09 -0.74 -27.95
CA ALA A 39 -8.94 -0.30 -27.18
C ALA A 39 -9.10 -0.53 -25.66
N PHE A 40 -10.30 -0.39 -25.09
CA PHE A 40 -10.50 -0.39 -23.63
C PHE A 40 -11.45 -1.48 -23.11
N PHE A 41 -12.37 -1.99 -23.94
CA PHE A 41 -13.45 -2.89 -23.53
C PHE A 41 -13.62 -4.05 -24.51
N ASP A 42 -12.51 -4.66 -24.90
CA ASP A 42 -12.48 -5.83 -25.79
C ASP A 42 -12.91 -7.07 -25.01
N VAL A 43 -14.13 -7.55 -25.30
CA VAL A 43 -14.75 -8.67 -24.59
C VAL A 43 -14.03 -9.99 -24.88
N GLU A 44 -13.46 -10.15 -26.07
CA GLU A 44 -12.76 -11.39 -26.43
C GLU A 44 -11.41 -11.48 -25.70
N VAL A 45 -10.69 -10.35 -25.65
CA VAL A 45 -9.49 -10.24 -24.82
C VAL A 45 -9.84 -10.48 -23.35
N ALA A 46 -10.90 -9.87 -22.83
CA ALA A 46 -11.33 -10.06 -21.45
C ALA A 46 -11.56 -11.54 -21.10
N LYS A 47 -12.23 -12.30 -21.97
CA LYS A 47 -12.47 -13.74 -21.77
C LYS A 47 -11.16 -14.54 -21.77
N ALA A 48 -10.20 -14.18 -22.64
CA ALA A 48 -8.92 -14.87 -22.75
C ALA A 48 -8.06 -14.75 -21.47
N LEU A 49 -8.27 -13.72 -20.65
CA LEU A 49 -7.54 -13.56 -19.37
C LEU A 49 -8.00 -14.54 -18.29
N PHE A 50 -9.20 -15.11 -18.39
CA PHE A 50 -9.75 -16.00 -17.38
C PHE A 50 -9.48 -17.48 -17.74
N PRO A 51 -9.16 -18.32 -16.75
CA PRO A 51 -9.19 -18.05 -15.30
C PRO A 51 -7.88 -17.50 -14.71
N ASP A 52 -6.79 -17.45 -15.49
CA ASP A 52 -5.42 -17.25 -15.00
C ASP A 52 -5.19 -15.92 -14.27
N ILE A 53 -5.88 -14.86 -14.68
CA ILE A 53 -5.81 -13.57 -13.97
C ILE A 53 -6.30 -13.67 -12.51
N ILE A 54 -7.17 -14.64 -12.22
CA ILE A 54 -7.67 -14.91 -10.86
C ILE A 54 -6.83 -16.00 -10.18
N THR A 55 -6.63 -17.14 -10.83
CA THR A 55 -5.97 -18.31 -10.22
C THR A 55 -4.47 -18.10 -10.01
N THR A 56 -3.84 -17.27 -10.83
CA THR A 56 -2.41 -16.98 -10.76
C THR A 56 -2.18 -15.53 -10.34
N ALA A 57 -2.63 -14.56 -11.14
CA ALA A 57 -2.20 -13.17 -10.95
C ALA A 57 -2.73 -12.55 -9.66
N LEU A 58 -4.03 -12.71 -9.37
CA LEU A 58 -4.62 -12.25 -8.12
C LEU A 58 -4.04 -13.00 -6.90
N VAL A 59 -3.87 -14.32 -6.99
CA VAL A 59 -3.29 -15.13 -5.90
C VAL A 59 -1.87 -14.69 -5.58
N ASN A 60 -1.01 -14.53 -6.58
CA ASN A 60 0.35 -14.06 -6.39
C ASN A 60 0.40 -12.64 -5.82
N THR A 61 -0.46 -11.73 -6.27
CA THR A 61 -0.56 -10.38 -5.70
C THR A 61 -0.83 -10.43 -4.20
N VAL A 62 -1.79 -11.26 -3.77
CA VAL A 62 -2.11 -11.45 -2.34
C VAL A 62 -0.95 -12.12 -1.61
N LEU A 63 -0.37 -13.18 -2.17
CA LEU A 63 0.75 -13.90 -1.58
C LEU A 63 1.95 -12.98 -1.34
N TYR A 64 2.37 -12.23 -2.37
CA TYR A 64 3.48 -11.28 -2.33
C TYR A 64 3.25 -10.19 -1.28
N THR A 65 2.04 -9.65 -1.25
CA THR A 65 1.63 -8.68 -0.23
C THR A 65 1.78 -9.28 1.18
N LEU A 66 1.26 -10.48 1.41
CA LEU A 66 1.25 -11.11 2.74
C LEU A 66 2.66 -11.50 3.21
N LEU A 67 3.52 -12.00 2.31
CA LEU A 67 4.91 -12.30 2.60
C LEU A 67 5.67 -11.03 2.99
N GLY A 68 5.58 -9.98 2.15
CA GLY A 68 6.24 -8.70 2.40
C GLY A 68 5.74 -8.03 3.68
N PHE A 69 4.42 -7.98 3.88
CA PHE A 69 3.83 -7.40 5.08
C PHE A 69 4.17 -8.21 6.34
N GLY A 70 4.11 -9.54 6.28
CA GLY A 70 4.44 -10.41 7.42
C GLY A 70 5.88 -10.25 7.88
N PHE A 71 6.83 -10.30 6.93
CA PHE A 71 8.25 -10.05 7.22
C PHE A 71 8.46 -8.61 7.71
N GLY A 72 7.88 -7.64 7.03
CA GLY A 72 8.02 -6.22 7.36
C GLY A 72 7.44 -5.88 8.74
N LEU A 73 6.32 -6.48 9.13
CA LEU A 73 5.72 -6.29 10.45
C LEU A 73 6.60 -6.88 11.55
N ALA A 74 7.13 -8.09 11.33
CA ALA A 74 8.03 -8.73 12.28
C ALA A 74 9.31 -7.92 12.48
N LEU A 75 9.99 -7.54 11.39
CA LEU A 75 11.21 -6.74 11.44
C LEU A 75 10.93 -5.32 11.95
N GLY A 76 9.82 -4.71 11.51
CA GLY A 76 9.38 -3.38 11.95
C GLY A 76 9.11 -3.31 13.45
N LEU A 77 8.53 -4.36 14.03
CA LEU A 77 8.36 -4.47 15.48
C LEU A 77 9.71 -4.47 16.21
N VAL A 78 10.67 -5.28 15.74
CA VAL A 78 12.02 -5.31 16.33
C VAL A 78 12.68 -3.93 16.24
N LEU A 79 12.63 -3.29 15.07
CA LEU A 79 13.20 -1.96 14.85
C LEU A 79 12.53 -0.88 15.71
N ALA A 80 11.20 -0.94 15.89
CA ALA A 80 10.48 -0.03 16.76
C ALA A 80 10.94 -0.15 18.23
N LEU A 81 11.11 -1.39 18.71
CA LEU A 81 11.62 -1.65 20.06
C LEU A 81 13.07 -1.17 20.22
N MET A 82 13.93 -1.42 19.24
CA MET A 82 15.31 -0.90 19.22
C MET A 82 15.34 0.62 19.24
N ARG A 83 14.44 1.28 18.49
CA ARG A 83 14.33 2.75 18.42
C ARG A 83 13.84 3.36 19.73
N LEU A 84 13.00 2.63 20.49
CA LEU A 84 12.52 3.02 21.83
C LEU A 84 13.48 2.65 22.97
N SER A 85 14.53 1.89 22.68
CA SER A 85 15.50 1.46 23.69
C SER A 85 16.28 2.64 24.27
N SER A 86 16.64 2.54 25.56
CA SER A 86 17.58 3.45 26.21
C SER A 86 19.04 3.21 25.79
N VAL A 87 19.33 2.06 25.16
CA VAL A 87 20.68 1.66 24.75
C VAL A 87 21.06 2.36 23.43
N PRO A 88 22.07 3.25 23.43
CA PRO A 88 22.38 4.07 22.26
C PRO A 88 22.70 3.29 20.98
N PRO A 89 23.50 2.18 21.01
CA PRO A 89 23.76 1.38 19.81
C PRO A 89 22.50 0.85 19.11
N TYR A 90 21.53 0.31 19.85
CA TYR A 90 20.29 -0.19 19.24
C TYR A 90 19.49 0.91 18.58
N ARG A 91 19.42 2.07 19.24
CA ARG A 91 18.75 3.24 18.69
C ARG A 91 19.44 3.70 17.40
N TRP A 92 20.77 3.76 17.38
CA TRP A 92 21.53 4.14 16.18
C TRP A 92 21.30 3.20 15.01
N ILE A 93 21.39 1.88 15.23
CA ILE A 93 21.13 0.88 14.18
C ILE A 93 19.71 1.04 13.62
N ALA A 94 18.71 1.17 14.49
CA ALA A 94 17.33 1.37 14.06
C ALA A 94 17.14 2.70 13.34
N VAL A 95 17.81 3.78 13.77
CA VAL A 95 17.78 5.07 13.07
C VAL A 95 18.31 4.92 11.66
N THR A 96 19.55 4.46 11.51
CA THR A 96 20.19 4.33 10.21
C THR A 96 19.37 3.46 9.26
N TYR A 97 18.87 2.30 9.74
CA TYR A 97 18.01 1.43 8.94
C TYR A 97 16.74 2.16 8.47
N ILE A 98 16.00 2.76 9.41
CA ILE A 98 14.70 3.38 9.12
C ILE A 98 14.86 4.56 8.16
N GLU A 99 15.83 5.45 8.42
CA GLU A 99 16.08 6.62 7.55
C GLU A 99 16.53 6.18 6.15
N PHE A 100 17.37 5.16 6.05
CA PHE A 100 17.84 4.63 4.76
C PHE A 100 16.69 4.07 3.92
N PHE A 101 15.93 3.11 4.45
CA PHE A 101 14.88 2.43 3.67
C PHE A 101 13.66 3.31 3.39
N ARG A 102 13.40 4.34 4.22
CA ARG A 102 12.40 5.37 3.91
C ARG A 102 12.90 6.40 2.89
N GLY A 103 14.22 6.60 2.82
CA GLY A 103 14.86 7.56 1.91
C GLY A 103 15.07 7.06 0.49
N ILE A 104 15.01 5.74 0.26
CA ILE A 104 15.23 5.14 -1.07
C ILE A 104 13.93 4.61 -1.69
N PRO A 105 13.79 4.66 -3.03
CA PRO A 105 12.68 4.02 -3.72
C PRO A 105 12.67 2.49 -3.52
N CYS A 106 11.50 1.91 -3.23
CA CYS A 106 11.34 0.45 -3.11
C CYS A 106 11.81 -0.28 -4.38
N LEU A 107 11.60 0.34 -5.54
CA LEU A 107 12.13 -0.08 -6.84
C LEU A 107 13.62 -0.45 -6.81
N LEU A 108 14.46 0.38 -6.18
CA LEU A 108 15.91 0.13 -6.13
C LEU A 108 16.23 -1.08 -5.25
N VAL A 109 15.44 -1.33 -4.22
CA VAL A 109 15.60 -2.51 -3.35
C VAL A 109 15.26 -3.79 -4.12
N PHE A 110 14.19 -3.79 -4.92
CA PHE A 110 13.87 -4.89 -5.82
C PHE A 110 15.01 -5.19 -6.78
N ILE A 111 15.56 -4.17 -7.45
CA ILE A 111 16.69 -4.36 -8.38
C ILE A 111 17.93 -4.88 -7.64
N ALA A 112 18.24 -4.32 -6.46
CA ALA A 112 19.40 -4.74 -5.68
C ALA A 112 19.28 -6.21 -5.23
N LEU A 113 18.10 -6.66 -4.80
CA LEU A 113 17.91 -8.05 -4.34
C LEU A 113 17.72 -9.03 -5.49
N GLY A 114 17.04 -8.63 -6.57
CA GLY A 114 16.79 -9.49 -7.72
C GLY A 114 17.99 -9.65 -8.66
N PHE A 115 18.86 -8.65 -8.75
CA PHE A 115 20.04 -8.68 -9.64
C PHE A 115 21.35 -8.48 -8.90
N GLY A 116 21.43 -7.50 -8.00
CA GLY A 116 22.68 -7.15 -7.31
C GLY A 116 23.21 -8.25 -6.39
N VAL A 117 22.36 -8.82 -5.54
CA VAL A 117 22.74 -9.90 -4.61
C VAL A 117 23.12 -11.19 -5.36
N PRO A 118 22.33 -11.69 -6.31
CA PRO A 118 22.74 -12.83 -7.12
C PRO A 118 24.08 -12.63 -7.83
N LEU A 119 24.32 -11.44 -8.37
CA LEU A 119 25.57 -11.10 -9.04
C LEU A 119 26.77 -11.04 -8.08
N ALA A 120 26.58 -10.47 -6.88
CA ALA A 120 27.68 -10.27 -5.93
C ALA A 120 28.07 -11.53 -5.16
N PHE A 121 27.12 -12.44 -4.93
CA PHE A 121 27.31 -13.61 -4.07
C PHE A 121 27.17 -14.94 -4.81
N GLU A 122 26.90 -14.92 -6.13
CA GLU A 122 26.69 -16.11 -6.96
C GLU A 122 25.58 -17.04 -6.44
N VAL A 123 24.54 -16.44 -5.83
CA VAL A 123 23.37 -17.15 -5.28
C VAL A 123 22.12 -16.93 -6.11
N ALA A 124 21.29 -17.95 -6.25
CA ALA A 124 19.95 -17.82 -6.82
C ALA A 124 18.93 -17.67 -5.69
N LEU A 125 18.35 -16.47 -5.55
CA LEU A 125 17.24 -16.26 -4.61
C LEU A 125 15.93 -16.70 -5.26
N ASP A 126 15.12 -17.42 -4.50
CA ASP A 126 13.74 -17.70 -4.89
C ASP A 126 12.95 -16.38 -5.04
N MET A 127 12.00 -16.36 -5.99
CA MET A 127 11.22 -15.16 -6.29
C MET A 127 10.40 -14.70 -5.08
N ASN A 128 9.78 -15.63 -4.34
CA ASN A 128 8.98 -15.28 -3.17
C ASN A 128 9.88 -14.70 -2.07
N ILE A 129 11.09 -15.23 -1.91
CA ILE A 129 12.08 -14.68 -0.98
C ILE A 129 12.50 -13.27 -1.40
N THR A 130 12.77 -13.07 -2.68
CA THR A 130 13.19 -11.77 -3.23
C THR A 130 12.11 -10.71 -3.02
N VAL A 131 10.84 -11.05 -3.29
CA VAL A 131 9.69 -10.18 -3.06
C VAL A 131 9.48 -9.90 -1.57
N MET A 132 9.51 -10.96 -0.74
CA MET A 132 9.37 -10.86 0.71
C MET A 132 10.40 -9.91 1.30
N LEU A 133 11.67 -10.05 0.92
CA LEU A 133 12.74 -9.18 1.39
C LEU A 133 12.61 -7.76 0.81
N SER A 134 12.30 -7.60 -0.47
CA SER A 134 12.23 -6.28 -1.10
C SER A 134 11.11 -5.42 -0.51
N LEU A 135 9.88 -5.97 -0.46
CA LEU A 135 8.74 -5.29 0.16
C LEU A 135 8.91 -5.19 1.67
N GLY A 136 9.40 -6.26 2.30
CA GLY A 136 9.48 -6.37 3.74
C GLY A 136 10.54 -5.46 4.36
N LEU A 137 11.70 -5.26 3.73
CA LEU A 137 12.72 -4.34 4.23
C LEU A 137 12.24 -2.88 4.20
N VAL A 138 11.62 -2.47 3.09
CA VAL A 138 11.06 -1.12 2.96
C VAL A 138 9.88 -0.95 3.92
N GLY A 139 8.93 -1.89 3.89
CA GLY A 139 7.75 -1.89 4.76
C GLY A 139 8.12 -1.89 6.24
N ALA A 140 9.17 -2.62 6.65
CA ALA A 140 9.63 -2.64 8.04
C ALA A 140 10.00 -1.26 8.56
N ALA A 141 10.61 -0.41 7.72
CA ALA A 141 10.99 0.94 8.12
C ALA A 141 9.78 1.84 8.39
N TYR A 142 8.75 1.78 7.53
CA TYR A 142 7.49 2.51 7.72
C TYR A 142 6.66 1.97 8.88
N MET A 143 6.58 0.63 9.01
CA MET A 143 5.89 -0.02 10.11
C MET A 143 6.56 0.24 11.46
N ALA A 144 7.90 0.25 11.53
CA ALA A 144 8.64 0.58 12.74
C ALA A 144 8.29 1.98 13.26
N GLU A 145 8.26 2.96 12.35
CA GLU A 145 7.92 4.33 12.70
C GLU A 145 6.45 4.46 13.12
N THR A 146 5.55 3.75 12.44
CA THR A 146 4.13 3.67 12.80
C THR A 146 3.94 3.09 14.20
N ILE A 147 4.61 1.98 14.52
CA ILE A 147 4.54 1.32 15.83
C ILE A 147 5.09 2.26 16.92
N ARG A 148 6.27 2.84 16.68
CA ARG A 148 6.90 3.80 17.59
C ARG A 148 5.99 5.00 17.88
N ALA A 149 5.44 5.61 16.83
CA ALA A 149 4.54 6.75 16.94
C ALA A 149 3.25 6.39 17.69
N GLY A 150 2.69 5.21 17.44
CA GLY A 150 1.48 4.76 18.15
C GLY A 150 1.71 4.47 19.64
N ILE A 151 2.89 3.96 20.01
CA ILE A 151 3.28 3.83 21.43
C ILE A 151 3.41 5.21 22.08
N GLN A 152 4.05 6.17 21.41
CA GLN A 152 4.22 7.53 21.93
C GLN A 152 2.93 8.36 21.94
N ALA A 153 1.93 7.99 21.13
CA ALA A 153 0.63 8.65 21.07
C ALA A 153 -0.28 8.33 22.26
N VAL A 154 0.06 7.33 23.09
CA VAL A 154 -0.67 7.03 24.32
C VAL A 154 -0.50 8.21 25.29
N PRO A 155 -1.58 8.78 25.87
CA PRO A 155 -1.48 9.93 26.76
C PRO A 155 -0.57 9.66 27.95
N LYS A 156 0.37 10.56 28.23
CA LYS A 156 1.32 10.44 29.35
C LYS A 156 0.63 10.24 30.71
N GLY A 157 -0.54 10.84 30.90
CA GLY A 157 -1.37 10.67 32.09
C GLY A 157 -1.74 9.22 32.40
N GLN A 158 -1.84 8.34 31.39
CA GLN A 158 -2.06 6.91 31.58
C GLN A 158 -0.87 6.24 32.27
N THR A 159 0.35 6.58 31.82
CA THR A 159 1.58 6.09 32.42
C THR A 159 1.79 6.69 33.81
N GLU A 160 1.54 7.99 33.99
CA GLU A 160 1.62 8.66 35.29
C GLU A 160 0.64 8.06 36.31
N ALA A 161 -0.62 7.85 35.94
CA ALA A 161 -1.63 7.22 36.79
C ALA A 161 -1.23 5.79 37.18
N ALA A 162 -0.76 4.99 36.22
CA ALA A 162 -0.28 3.63 36.47
C ALA A 162 0.88 3.61 37.48
N ARG A 163 1.82 4.55 37.35
CA ARG A 163 2.97 4.70 38.26
C ARG A 163 2.52 5.14 39.65
N SER A 164 1.55 6.05 39.77
CA SER A 164 0.95 6.47 41.04
C SER A 164 0.21 5.34 41.76
N LEU A 165 -0.33 4.37 41.02
CA LEU A 165 -0.92 3.14 41.56
C LEU A 165 0.12 2.04 41.87
N GLY A 166 1.42 2.36 41.84
CA GLY A 166 2.50 1.43 42.20
C GLY A 166 2.89 0.43 41.12
N MET A 167 2.39 0.56 39.88
CA MET A 167 2.76 -0.36 38.80
C MET A 167 4.21 -0.15 38.36
N SER A 168 4.96 -1.24 38.15
CA SER A 168 6.29 -1.16 37.51
C SER A 168 6.17 -0.66 36.06
N HIS A 169 7.25 -0.09 35.49
CA HIS A 169 7.23 0.37 34.09
C HIS A 169 6.82 -0.74 33.11
N GLY A 170 7.36 -1.95 33.28
CA GLY A 170 7.00 -3.10 32.45
C GLY A 170 5.53 -3.50 32.59
N ARG A 171 5.00 -3.50 33.83
CA ARG A 171 3.58 -3.79 34.08
C ARG A 171 2.68 -2.74 33.44
N ALA A 172 2.99 -1.46 33.60
CA ALA A 172 2.27 -0.36 32.95
C ALA A 172 2.34 -0.46 31.42
N MET A 173 3.51 -0.79 30.87
CA MET A 173 3.71 -0.97 29.44
C MET A 173 2.80 -2.07 28.88
N ILE A 174 2.84 -3.27 29.46
CA ILE A 174 2.11 -4.44 28.95
C ILE A 174 0.60 -4.32 29.15
N SER A 175 0.16 -3.83 30.31
CA SER A 175 -1.27 -3.84 30.66
C SER A 175 -2.05 -2.60 30.25
N ILE A 176 -1.36 -1.46 30.03
CA ILE A 176 -2.02 -0.17 29.75
C ILE A 176 -1.56 0.40 28.41
N VAL A 177 -0.26 0.56 28.21
CA VAL A 177 0.28 1.28 27.03
C VAL A 177 0.13 0.45 25.76
N ILE A 178 0.62 -0.80 25.73
CA ILE A 178 0.58 -1.66 24.53
C ILE A 178 -0.84 -1.88 24.02
N PRO A 179 -1.86 -2.21 24.85
CA PRO A 179 -3.23 -2.39 24.36
C PRO A 179 -3.82 -1.13 23.74
N GLN A 180 -3.48 0.05 24.25
CA GLN A 180 -3.91 1.33 23.69
C GLN A 180 -3.16 1.65 22.40
N ALA A 181 -1.83 1.50 22.41
CA ALA A 181 -0.98 1.69 21.25
C ALA A 181 -1.42 0.79 20.08
N PHE A 182 -1.77 -0.47 20.36
CA PHE A 182 -2.27 -1.41 19.35
C PHE A 182 -3.49 -0.87 18.60
N ARG A 183 -4.45 -0.25 19.32
CA ARG A 183 -5.64 0.38 18.69
C ARG A 183 -5.28 1.61 17.85
N ILE A 184 -4.21 2.31 18.21
CA ILE A 184 -3.71 3.49 17.49
C ILE A 184 -2.97 3.06 16.21
N VAL A 185 -2.17 1.99 16.25
CA VAL A 185 -1.34 1.55 15.12
C VAL A 185 -2.10 0.70 14.09
N LEU A 186 -3.18 0.02 14.47
CA LEU A 186 -3.91 -0.86 13.55
C LEU A 186 -4.39 -0.17 12.26
N PRO A 187 -5.05 1.00 12.29
CA PRO A 187 -5.43 1.70 11.06
C PRO A 187 -4.25 2.03 10.14
N PRO A 188 -3.15 2.69 10.59
CA PRO A 188 -2.02 2.98 9.71
C PRO A 188 -1.29 1.72 9.25
N LEU A 189 -1.17 0.66 10.06
CA LEU A 189 -0.60 -0.62 9.59
C LEU A 189 -1.47 -1.25 8.48
N THR A 190 -2.80 -1.09 8.53
CA THR A 190 -3.68 -1.54 7.45
C THR A 190 -3.50 -0.69 6.19
N ASN A 191 -3.20 0.61 6.32
CA ASN A 191 -2.81 1.45 5.18
C ASN A 191 -1.47 0.99 4.57
N GLU A 192 -0.48 0.62 5.39
CA GLU A 192 0.77 0.04 4.90
C GLU A 192 0.54 -1.26 4.13
N LEU A 193 -0.39 -2.12 4.57
CA LEU A 193 -0.78 -3.32 3.80
C LEU A 193 -1.32 -2.96 2.41
N ILE A 194 -2.16 -1.92 2.30
CA ILE A 194 -2.70 -1.43 1.01
C ILE A 194 -1.59 -0.89 0.12
N LEU A 195 -0.60 -0.19 0.69
CA LEU A 195 0.55 0.33 -0.05
C LEU A 195 1.41 -0.82 -0.57
N LEU A 196 1.75 -1.80 0.27
CA LEU A 196 2.50 -2.98 -0.13
C LEU A 196 1.78 -3.82 -1.20
N THR A 197 0.44 -3.87 -1.20
CA THR A 197 -0.31 -4.50 -2.29
C THR A 197 -0.06 -3.81 -3.62
N LYS A 198 0.06 -2.48 -3.65
CA LYS A 198 0.35 -1.74 -4.89
C LYS A 198 1.83 -1.89 -5.26
N ASP A 199 2.72 -1.80 -4.28
CA ASP A 199 4.16 -1.93 -4.49
C ASP A 199 4.57 -3.34 -4.88
N SER A 200 3.75 -4.37 -4.62
CA SER A 200 4.00 -5.73 -5.12
C SER A 200 4.08 -5.77 -6.65
N SER A 201 3.47 -4.80 -7.35
CA SER A 201 3.60 -4.68 -8.80
C SER A 201 5.05 -4.51 -9.25
N LEU A 202 5.92 -3.90 -8.43
CA LEU A 202 7.33 -3.65 -8.78
C LEU A 202 8.12 -4.94 -9.08
N VAL A 203 7.62 -6.11 -8.67
CA VAL A 203 8.22 -7.40 -9.01
C VAL A 203 8.29 -7.67 -10.52
N TYR A 204 7.48 -6.99 -11.34
CA TYR A 204 7.50 -7.13 -12.81
C TYR A 204 8.90 -6.93 -13.41
N LEU A 205 9.77 -6.18 -12.73
CA LEU A 205 11.11 -5.87 -13.18
C LEU A 205 12.09 -7.03 -13.11
N LEU A 206 11.77 -8.06 -12.34
CA LEU A 206 12.67 -9.18 -12.08
C LEU A 206 12.61 -10.28 -13.14
N GLY A 207 11.80 -10.12 -14.19
CA GLY A 207 11.64 -11.14 -15.23
C GLY A 207 10.94 -12.37 -14.69
N LEU A 208 9.62 -12.26 -14.51
CA LEU A 208 8.80 -13.32 -13.93
C LEU A 208 8.53 -14.45 -14.93
N SER A 209 8.35 -15.66 -14.43
CA SER A 209 7.70 -16.75 -15.18
C SER A 209 6.17 -16.61 -15.13
N LEU A 210 5.44 -17.25 -16.05
CA LEU A 210 3.98 -17.16 -16.14
C LEU A 210 3.27 -17.49 -14.82
N THR A 211 3.77 -18.48 -14.07
CA THR A 211 3.21 -18.89 -12.78
C THR A 211 3.50 -17.91 -11.64
N GLN A 212 4.39 -16.95 -11.85
CA GLN A 212 4.80 -15.92 -10.90
C GLN A 212 4.22 -14.55 -11.23
N PHE A 213 3.43 -14.44 -12.30
CA PHE A 213 2.81 -13.16 -12.64
C PHE A 213 1.89 -12.72 -11.52
N GLU A 214 2.00 -11.46 -11.12
CA GLU A 214 1.00 -10.73 -10.35
C GLU A 214 0.14 -9.88 -11.29
N LEU A 215 -0.91 -9.24 -10.78
CA LEU A 215 -1.92 -8.53 -11.58
C LEU A 215 -1.35 -7.50 -12.57
N ALA A 216 -0.43 -6.65 -12.15
CA ALA A 216 0.12 -5.60 -13.01
C ALA A 216 0.99 -6.19 -14.14
N ASN A 217 1.83 -7.17 -13.83
CA ASN A 217 2.64 -7.84 -14.85
C ASN A 217 1.77 -8.63 -15.84
N PHE A 218 0.78 -9.39 -15.34
CA PHE A 218 -0.17 -10.14 -16.17
C PHE A 218 -0.91 -9.21 -17.14
N GLY A 219 -1.43 -8.08 -16.62
CA GLY A 219 -2.12 -7.08 -17.45
C GLY A 219 -1.20 -6.42 -18.47
N ARG A 220 0.07 -6.16 -18.12
CA ARG A 220 1.06 -5.56 -19.03
C ARG A 220 1.46 -6.52 -20.16
N ASP A 221 1.66 -7.79 -19.83
CA ASP A 221 2.00 -8.81 -20.82
C ASP A 221 0.87 -8.99 -21.85
N ALA A 222 -0.36 -9.17 -21.36
CA ALA A 222 -1.55 -9.27 -22.20
C ALA A 222 -1.85 -7.98 -23.00
N LEU A 223 -1.52 -6.80 -22.46
CA LEU A 223 -1.59 -5.54 -23.23
C LEU A 223 -0.65 -5.58 -24.43
N ASN A 224 0.58 -6.07 -24.28
CA ASN A 224 1.55 -6.13 -25.36
C ASN A 224 1.14 -7.16 -26.43
N GLU A 225 0.56 -8.27 -26.00
CA GLU A 225 0.06 -9.33 -26.88
C GLU A 225 -1.16 -8.87 -27.70
N HIS A 226 -2.19 -8.35 -27.02
CA HIS A 226 -3.47 -8.03 -27.66
C HIS A 226 -3.58 -6.59 -28.17
N LYS A 227 -2.63 -5.71 -27.80
CA LYS A 227 -2.65 -4.26 -28.11
C LYS A 227 -3.95 -3.58 -27.67
N SER A 228 -4.55 -4.08 -26.60
CA SER A 228 -5.75 -3.54 -25.95
C SER A 228 -5.44 -3.22 -24.49
N LEU A 229 -5.94 -2.10 -23.97
CA LEU A 229 -5.85 -1.72 -22.55
C LEU A 229 -6.80 -2.49 -21.65
N THR A 230 -7.69 -3.31 -22.22
CA THR A 230 -8.63 -4.14 -21.47
C THR A 230 -7.97 -4.95 -20.33
N PRO A 231 -6.81 -5.62 -20.53
CA PRO A 231 -6.15 -6.38 -19.45
C PRO A 231 -5.67 -5.50 -18.29
N ILE A 232 -5.13 -4.31 -18.57
CA ILE A 232 -4.72 -3.36 -17.53
C ILE A 232 -5.92 -2.86 -16.74
N LEU A 233 -7.05 -2.58 -17.40
CA LEU A 233 -8.29 -2.19 -16.72
C LEU A 233 -8.81 -3.30 -15.81
N ILE A 234 -8.82 -4.55 -16.29
CA ILE A 234 -9.25 -5.70 -15.47
C ILE A 234 -8.29 -5.91 -14.29
N ALA A 235 -6.98 -5.85 -14.49
CA ALA A 235 -6.00 -5.90 -13.41
C ALA A 235 -6.24 -4.78 -12.36
N GLY A 236 -6.49 -3.56 -12.82
CA GLY A 236 -6.83 -2.42 -11.95
C GLY A 236 -8.12 -2.64 -11.16
N LEU A 237 -9.16 -3.20 -11.77
CA LEU A 237 -10.39 -3.58 -11.07
C LEU A 237 -10.13 -4.66 -10.00
N LEU A 238 -9.26 -5.63 -10.27
CA LEU A 238 -8.90 -6.66 -9.30
C LEU A 238 -8.05 -6.11 -8.14
N TYR A 239 -7.18 -5.12 -8.39
CA TYR A 239 -6.57 -4.35 -7.31
C TYR A 239 -7.63 -3.64 -6.46
N LEU A 240 -8.69 -3.09 -7.04
CA LEU A 240 -9.79 -2.48 -6.28
C LEU A 240 -10.57 -3.52 -5.46
N VAL A 241 -10.72 -4.75 -5.96
CA VAL A 241 -11.31 -5.86 -5.20
C VAL A 241 -10.52 -6.15 -3.92
N ILE A 242 -9.19 -6.01 -3.94
CA ILE A 242 -8.36 -6.15 -2.74
C ILE A 242 -8.38 -4.88 -1.88
N THR A 243 -8.17 -3.71 -2.49
CA THR A 243 -7.89 -2.47 -1.77
C THR A 243 -9.14 -1.77 -1.21
N LEU A 244 -10.32 -1.90 -1.84
CA LEU A 244 -11.56 -1.29 -1.33
C LEU A 244 -12.02 -1.91 -0.01
N PRO A 245 -12.07 -3.26 0.17
CA PRO A 245 -12.36 -3.87 1.46
C PRO A 245 -11.37 -3.46 2.55
N LEU A 246 -10.07 -3.43 2.25
CA LEU A 246 -9.05 -2.96 3.19
C LEU A 246 -9.25 -1.48 3.56
N GLY A 247 -9.57 -0.62 2.59
CA GLY A 247 -9.87 0.79 2.84
C GLY A 247 -11.15 0.99 3.68
N GLN A 248 -12.16 0.13 3.50
CA GLN A 248 -13.33 0.11 4.38
C GLN A 248 -12.96 -0.34 5.80
N LEU A 249 -12.08 -1.33 5.94
CA LEU A 249 -11.56 -1.78 7.24
C LEU A 249 -10.82 -0.65 7.95
N VAL A 250 -9.93 0.08 7.27
CA VAL A 250 -9.25 1.27 7.80
C VAL A 250 -10.26 2.27 8.36
N ARG A 251 -11.25 2.69 7.54
CA ARG A 251 -12.28 3.66 7.98
C ARG A 251 -13.05 3.19 9.21
N ARG A 252 -13.35 1.88 9.29
CA ARG A 252 -14.01 1.29 10.46
C ARG A 252 -13.12 1.31 11.71
N LEU A 253 -11.83 1.02 11.56
CA LEU A 253 -10.86 1.05 12.65
C LEU A 253 -10.66 2.50 13.16
N GLU A 254 -10.51 3.47 12.26
CA GLU A 254 -10.40 4.90 12.61
C GLU A 254 -11.63 5.41 13.34
N ALA A 255 -12.83 5.08 12.86
CA ALA A 255 -14.09 5.48 13.50
C ALA A 255 -14.24 4.90 14.91
N ARG A 256 -13.70 3.70 15.17
CA ARG A 256 -13.68 3.10 16.52
C ARG A 256 -12.68 3.80 17.43
N THR A 257 -11.49 4.13 16.94
CA THR A 257 -10.47 4.82 17.73
C THR A 257 -10.87 6.27 18.04
N ALA A 258 -11.55 6.96 17.12
CA ALA A 258 -12.06 8.32 17.34
C ALA A 258 -13.14 8.39 18.44
N LYS A 259 -13.97 7.34 18.58
CA LYS A 259 -14.97 7.25 19.66
C LYS A 259 -14.38 6.91 21.03
N ALA A 260 -13.13 6.42 21.08
CA ALA A 260 -12.45 6.02 22.29
C ALA A 260 -11.52 7.12 22.86
N ARG A 261 -11.37 8.24 22.15
CA ARG A 261 -10.71 9.46 22.62
C ARG A 261 -11.73 10.37 23.28
#